data_AF-A0A352HS41-F1
#
_entry.id   AF-A0A352HS41-F1
#
_cell.length_a   1.000
_cell.length_b   1.000
_cell.length_c   1.000
_cell.angle_alpha   90.00
_cell.angle_beta   90.00
_cell.angle_gamma   90.00
#
_symmetry.space_group_name_H-M   'P 1'
#
loop_
_entity.id
_entity.type
_entity.pdbx_description
1 polymer ?
#
loop_
_entity_poly.entity_id
_entity_poly.type
_entity_poly.pdbx_seq_one_letter_code
_entity_poly.pdbx_strand_id
1 'polypeptide(L)'
;MKQLRLALIVIASMLFAVACTGNKSGKAGADSDKADSDKNVMQYAKMLRMYDHNGYTVAEILSPQDSTKVTSRFILLSDGTEKPAADKSAQVIIVPVKS
;
A
#
# COMPACT_ATOMS: atom_id res chain seq x y z
N MET A 1 -21.47 -14.46 47.36
CA MET A 1 -20.30 -13.68 46.85
C MET A 1 -19.31 -14.48 45.99
N LYS A 2 -19.05 -15.77 46.24
CA LYS A 2 -18.12 -16.58 45.39
C LYS A 2 -18.66 -16.87 43.98
N GLN A 3 -19.96 -17.15 43.85
CA GLN A 3 -20.63 -17.43 42.56
C GLN A 3 -20.64 -16.20 41.61
N LEU A 4 -20.75 -14.98 42.16
CA LEU A 4 -20.73 -13.74 41.38
C LEU A 4 -19.34 -13.46 40.78
N ARG A 5 -18.27 -13.83 41.49
CA ARG A 5 -16.89 -13.68 41.01
C ARG A 5 -16.54 -14.69 39.91
N LEU A 6 -17.05 -15.92 40.03
CA LEU A 6 -16.90 -16.95 39.00
C LEU A 6 -17.63 -16.56 37.71
N ALA A 7 -18.84 -16.01 37.81
CA ALA A 7 -19.60 -15.55 36.65
C ALA A 7 -18.88 -14.42 35.89
N LEU A 8 -18.26 -13.47 36.60
CA LEU A 8 -17.53 -12.35 36.00
C LEU A 8 -16.29 -12.80 35.21
N ILE A 9 -15.58 -13.82 35.70
CA ILE A 9 -14.38 -14.38 35.03
C ILE A 9 -14.78 -15.09 33.73
N VAL A 10 -15.88 -15.85 33.75
CA VAL A 10 -16.36 -16.57 32.55
C VAL A 10 -16.78 -15.59 31.46
N ILE A 11 -17.50 -14.52 31.80
CA ILE A 11 -17.94 -13.50 30.84
C ILE A 11 -16.75 -12.76 30.23
N ALA A 12 -15.73 -12.41 31.04
CA ALA A 12 -14.52 -11.75 30.54
C ALA A 12 -13.72 -12.65 29.57
N SER A 13 -13.67 -13.95 29.82
CA SER A 13 -12.97 -14.90 28.93
C SER A 13 -13.66 -15.07 27.56
N MET A 14 -14.99 -14.99 27.51
CA MET A 14 -15.75 -15.08 26.25
C MET A 14 -15.56 -13.85 25.37
N LEU A 15 -15.46 -12.65 25.96
CA LEU A 15 -15.24 -11.40 25.23
C LEU A 15 -13.84 -11.33 24.60
N PHE A 16 -12.83 -11.95 25.23
CA PHE A 16 -11.46 -11.95 24.71
C PHE A 16 -11.28 -12.86 23.49
N ALA A 17 -12.05 -13.95 23.38
CA ALA A 17 -11.97 -14.88 22.25
C ALA A 17 -12.48 -14.28 20.92
N VAL A 18 -13.44 -13.34 20.98
CA VAL A 18 -13.99 -12.66 19.78
C VAL A 18 -13.01 -11.61 19.23
N ALA A 19 -12.14 -11.05 20.07
CA ALA A 19 -11.16 -10.04 19.65
C ALA A 19 -9.97 -10.63 18.86
N CYS A 20 -9.64 -11.92 19.04
CA CYS A 20 -8.53 -12.57 18.35
C CYS A 20 -8.94 -13.37 17.10
N THR A 21 -10.25 -13.55 16.85
CA THR A 21 -10.72 -14.27 15.66
C THR A 21 -10.97 -13.29 14.52
N GLY A 22 -9.89 -12.65 14.08
CA GLY A 22 -9.84 -11.84 12.87
C GLY A 22 -10.07 -12.72 11.64
N ASN A 23 -11.05 -12.33 10.84
CA ASN A 23 -11.56 -13.00 9.65
C ASN A 23 -10.46 -13.18 8.58
N LYS A 24 -9.79 -14.34 8.50
CA LYS A 24 -9.05 -14.76 7.29
C LYS A 24 -10.03 -15.35 6.28
N SER A 25 -10.68 -14.49 5.51
CA SER A 25 -11.45 -14.88 4.33
C SER A 25 -10.68 -14.49 3.08
N GLY A 26 -10.11 -15.47 2.38
CA GLY A 26 -9.38 -15.25 1.13
C GLY A 26 -8.75 -16.50 0.49
N LYS A 27 -9.48 -17.62 0.53
CA LYS A 27 -9.48 -18.76 -0.43
C LYS A 27 -8.17 -19.12 -1.16
N ALA A 28 -7.58 -20.23 -0.74
CA ALA A 28 -6.72 -21.06 -1.57
C ALA A 28 -7.55 -21.70 -2.70
N GLY A 29 -7.29 -21.31 -3.93
CA GLY A 29 -7.59 -22.09 -5.13
C GLY A 29 -6.25 -22.56 -5.68
N ALA A 30 -5.95 -23.84 -5.46
CA ALA A 30 -4.91 -24.53 -6.19
C ALA A 30 -5.44 -24.79 -7.60
N ASP A 31 -5.02 -23.97 -8.55
CA ASP A 31 -4.93 -24.38 -9.95
C ASP A 31 -3.63 -23.82 -10.51
N SER A 32 -2.92 -24.72 -11.16
CA SER A 32 -1.59 -24.68 -11.71
C SER A 32 -1.34 -23.54 -12.71
N ASP A 33 -0.09 -23.06 -12.69
CA ASP A 33 0.61 -22.46 -13.82
C ASP A 33 -0.06 -21.25 -14.50
N LYS A 34 0.19 -20.05 -13.97
CA LYS A 34 0.47 -18.86 -14.79
C LYS A 34 1.07 -17.70 -13.98
N ALA A 35 2.34 -17.42 -14.31
CA ALA A 35 2.95 -16.09 -14.45
C ALA A 35 2.73 -15.04 -13.35
N ASP A 36 3.75 -14.88 -12.49
CA ASP A 36 4.58 -13.68 -12.45
C ASP A 36 3.87 -12.31 -12.51
N SER A 37 3.39 -11.77 -11.38
CA SER A 37 3.22 -10.30 -11.22
C SER A 37 2.98 -9.76 -9.80
N ASP A 38 2.97 -10.55 -8.72
CA ASP A 38 2.41 -10.09 -7.42
C ASP A 38 3.42 -10.04 -6.25
N LYS A 39 4.68 -9.65 -6.54
CA LYS A 39 5.75 -9.56 -5.52
C LYS A 39 6.07 -8.17 -4.99
N ASN A 40 5.29 -7.12 -5.23
CA ASN A 40 5.65 -5.80 -4.68
C ASN A 40 4.51 -4.79 -4.48
N VAL A 41 3.37 -5.19 -3.92
CA VAL A 41 2.36 -4.21 -3.51
C VAL A 41 2.73 -3.65 -2.14
N MET A 42 3.35 -2.46 -2.12
CA MET A 42 3.63 -1.71 -0.87
C MET A 42 2.31 -1.34 -0.18
N GLN A 43 1.91 -2.12 0.83
CA GLN A 43 0.65 -1.91 1.57
C GLN A 43 0.53 -0.52 2.23
N TYR A 44 1.65 0.16 2.51
CA TYR A 44 1.69 1.50 3.13
C TYR A 44 1.64 2.66 2.12
N ALA A 45 1.67 2.36 0.82
CA ALA A 45 1.75 3.37 -0.24
C ALA A 45 0.38 3.79 -0.78
N LYS A 46 -0.72 3.65 -0.02
CA LYS A 46 -2.09 3.96 -0.52
C LYS A 46 -2.23 5.38 -1.09
N MET A 47 -1.43 6.32 -0.59
CA MET A 47 -1.42 7.72 -1.03
C MET A 47 -0.34 8.03 -2.05
N LEU A 48 0.43 7.03 -2.49
CA LEU A 48 1.45 7.14 -3.51
C LEU A 48 0.96 6.39 -4.75
N ARG A 49 0.83 7.09 -5.87
CA ARG A 49 0.62 6.46 -7.18
C ARG A 49 1.90 6.56 -7.96
N MET A 50 2.37 5.42 -8.46
CA MET A 50 3.48 5.35 -9.38
C MET A 50 3.03 4.68 -10.65
N TYR A 51 3.39 5.24 -11.78
CA TYR A 51 3.09 4.67 -13.08
C TYR A 51 4.16 5.05 -14.08
N ASP A 52 4.42 4.13 -14.99
CA ASP A 52 5.40 4.35 -16.04
C ASP A 52 4.82 5.23 -17.14
N HIS A 53 5.65 6.15 -17.59
CA HIS A 53 5.43 6.98 -18.75
C HIS A 53 6.61 6.78 -19.71
N ASN A 54 6.46 7.12 -20.98
CA ASN A 54 7.45 6.81 -22.02
C ASN A 54 8.86 7.33 -21.65
N GLY A 55 9.71 6.45 -21.09
CA GLY A 55 11.09 6.74 -20.69
C GLY A 55 11.29 7.21 -19.24
N TYR A 56 10.25 7.35 -18.42
CA TYR A 56 10.41 7.76 -17.01
C TYR A 56 9.20 7.35 -16.15
N THR A 57 9.37 7.27 -14.84
CA THR A 57 8.27 6.94 -13.91
C THR A 57 7.72 8.22 -13.30
N VAL A 58 6.40 8.36 -13.25
CA VAL A 58 5.74 9.46 -12.51
C VAL A 58 5.35 8.94 -11.13
N ALA A 59 5.70 9.71 -10.09
CA ALA A 59 5.29 9.47 -8.72
C ALA A 59 4.40 10.63 -8.24
N GLU A 60 3.18 10.31 -7.84
CA GLU A 60 2.20 11.27 -7.31
C GLU A 60 1.89 10.98 -5.86
N ILE A 61 1.95 12.00 -5.01
CA ILE A 61 1.49 11.95 -3.64
C ILE A 61 0.11 12.59 -3.58
N LEU A 62 -0.86 11.83 -3.06
CA LEU A 62 -2.26 12.21 -2.95
C LEU A 62 -2.59 12.78 -1.57
N SER A 63 -3.58 13.67 -1.50
CA SER A 63 -4.05 14.23 -0.23
C SER A 63 -4.73 13.15 0.63
N PRO A 64 -4.35 13.02 1.92
CA PRO A 64 -5.00 12.09 2.84
C PRO A 64 -6.50 12.36 3.05
N GLN A 65 -6.93 13.62 2.89
CA GLN A 65 -8.31 14.04 3.05
C GLN A 65 -9.14 13.83 1.78
N ASP A 66 -8.49 13.83 0.61
CA ASP A 66 -9.12 13.70 -0.69
C ASP A 66 -8.18 12.98 -1.69
N SER A 67 -8.40 11.68 -1.89
CA SER A 67 -7.57 10.84 -2.77
C SER A 67 -7.68 11.17 -4.28
N THR A 68 -8.52 12.13 -4.66
CA THR A 68 -8.58 12.65 -6.03
C THR A 68 -7.60 13.81 -6.25
N LYS A 69 -7.12 14.44 -5.18
CA LYS A 69 -6.20 15.57 -5.24
C LYS A 69 -4.75 15.14 -5.12
N VAL A 70 -3.94 15.55 -6.09
CA VAL A 70 -2.49 15.40 -6.06
C VAL A 70 -1.88 16.57 -5.29
N THR A 71 -1.13 16.28 -4.24
CA THR A 71 -0.40 17.28 -3.44
C THR A 71 1.01 17.51 -3.96
N SER A 72 1.64 16.48 -4.53
CA SER A 72 2.98 16.59 -5.10
C SER A 72 3.15 15.62 -6.25
N ARG A 73 3.91 16.03 -7.27
CA ARG A 73 4.22 15.22 -8.45
C ARG A 73 5.73 15.23 -8.71
N PHE A 74 6.29 14.05 -8.93
CA PHE A 74 7.69 13.85 -9.22
C PHE A 74 7.85 13.05 -10.51
N ILE A 75 8.87 13.41 -11.27
CA ILE A 75 9.34 12.66 -12.44
C ILE A 75 10.62 11.96 -12.02
N LEU A 76 10.57 10.64 -11.92
CA LEU A 76 11.70 9.78 -11.62
C LEU A 76 12.37 9.41 -12.93
N LEU A 77 13.56 9.97 -13.15
CA LEU A 77 14.32 9.83 -14.38
C LEU A 77 15.52 8.91 -14.14
N SER A 78 15.68 7.90 -14.99
CA SER A 78 16.89 7.08 -14.99
C SER A 78 18.08 7.90 -15.45
N ASP A 79 19.25 7.60 -14.87
CA ASP A 79 20.50 8.26 -15.26
C ASP A 79 20.77 8.11 -16.77
N GLY A 80 21.22 9.20 -17.41
CA GLY A 80 21.45 9.25 -18.86
C GLY A 80 20.20 9.42 -19.74
N THR A 81 18.99 9.51 -19.17
CA THR A 81 17.76 9.75 -19.94
C THR A 81 17.52 11.23 -20.17
N GLU A 82 16.99 11.61 -21.33
CA GLU A 82 16.66 13.00 -21.63
C GLU A 82 15.57 13.52 -20.68
N LYS A 83 15.80 14.71 -20.11
CA LYS A 83 14.83 15.34 -19.20
C LYS A 83 13.56 15.71 -20.00
N PRO A 84 12.39 15.15 -19.67
CA PRO A 84 11.16 15.50 -20.36
C PRO A 84 10.83 16.99 -20.14
N ALA A 85 10.08 17.57 -21.07
CA ALA A 85 9.45 18.87 -20.90
C ALA A 85 8.41 18.77 -19.79
N ALA A 86 8.88 18.85 -18.54
CA ALA A 86 8.03 18.75 -17.37
C ALA A 86 7.20 20.03 -17.26
N ASP A 87 5.90 19.87 -16.98
CA ASP A 87 5.10 20.97 -16.45
C ASP A 87 5.82 21.57 -15.24
N LYS A 88 5.82 22.90 -15.10
CA LYS A 88 6.55 23.62 -14.03
C LYS A 88 6.20 23.14 -12.60
N SER A 89 5.11 22.41 -12.46
CA SER A 89 4.62 21.85 -11.20
C SER A 89 5.26 20.52 -10.79
N ALA A 90 5.95 19.81 -11.69
CA ALA A 90 6.57 18.53 -11.39
C ALA A 90 8.08 18.65 -11.14
N GLN A 91 8.54 18.10 -10.02
CA GLN A 91 9.97 18.05 -9.72
C GLN A 91 10.61 16.83 -10.37
N VAL A 92 11.70 17.04 -11.11
CA VAL A 92 12.48 15.94 -11.70
C VAL A 92 13.53 15.47 -10.71
N ILE A 93 13.55 14.17 -10.43
CA ILE A 93 14.51 13.48 -9.55
C ILE A 93 15.23 12.44 -10.40
N ILE A 94 16.56 12.54 -10.44
CA ILE A 94 17.40 11.51 -11.07
C ILE A 94 17.57 10.37 -10.07
N VAL A 95 17.15 9.16 -10.46
CA VAL A 95 17.23 7.97 -9.62
C VAL A 95 18.54 7.24 -9.91
N PRO A 96 19.49 7.14 -8.97
CA PRO A 96 20.85 6.66 -9.23
C PRO A 96 20.97 5.12 -9.31
N VAL A 97 19.87 4.39 -9.41
CA VAL A 97 19.89 2.93 -9.33
C VAL A 97 20.04 2.35 -10.73
N LYS A 98 21.20 1.75 -11.02
CA LYS A 98 21.34 0.85 -12.17
C LYS A 98 20.61 -0.46 -11.84
N SER A 99 19.66 -0.85 -12.68
CA SER A 99 19.07 -2.20 -12.65
C SER A 99 20.11 -3.25 -13.02
#